data_AF-J1LNW0-F1
#
_entry.id   AF-J1LNW0-F1
#
_cell.length_a   1.000
_cell.length_b   1.000
_cell.length_c   1.000
_cell.angle_alpha   90.00
_cell.angle_beta   90.00
_cell.angle_gamma   90.00
#
_symmetry.space_group_name_H-M   'P 1'
#
loop_
_entity.id
_entity.type
_entity.pdbx_description
1 polymer ?
#
loop_
_entity_poly.entity_id
_entity_poly.type
_entity_poly.pdbx_seq_one_letter_code
_entity_poly.pdbx_strand_id
1 'polypeptide(L)'
;MPTMTRTAEVKTRTTAQIKADAAAVYARWGISLSDAINIFLAKSIEVGGLPFDMRPETPAFDGLERYAYRPSMDANGVARLPGDWDDGE
;
A
#
# COMPACT_ATOMS: atom_id res chain seq x y z
N MET A 1 -34.31 -21.84 -0.76
CA MET A 1 -33.52 -21.09 0.22
C MET A 1 -33.97 -19.65 0.17
N PRO A 2 -34.24 -18.97 1.29
CA PRO A 2 -34.58 -17.55 1.24
C PRO A 2 -33.35 -16.80 0.73
N THR A 3 -33.44 -16.25 -0.48
CA THR A 3 -32.47 -15.28 -0.98
C THR A 3 -32.55 -14.08 -0.05
N MET A 4 -31.53 -13.81 0.76
CA MET A 4 -31.47 -12.57 1.52
C MET A 4 -31.45 -11.41 0.52
N THR A 5 -32.59 -10.76 0.36
CA THR A 5 -32.70 -9.55 -0.43
C THR A 5 -31.88 -8.46 0.27
N ARG A 6 -30.90 -7.88 -0.41
CA ARG A 6 -30.13 -6.74 0.11
C ARG A 6 -31.07 -5.53 0.15
N THR A 7 -31.55 -5.16 1.34
CA THR A 7 -32.56 -4.09 1.54
C THR A 7 -31.96 -2.76 1.99
N ALA A 8 -30.68 -2.73 2.39
CA ALA A 8 -29.99 -1.52 2.83
C ALA A 8 -29.15 -0.92 1.69
N GLU A 9 -29.11 0.41 1.61
CA GLU A 9 -28.33 1.16 0.63
C GLU A 9 -27.16 1.91 1.30
N VAL A 10 -25.99 1.89 0.67
CA VAL A 10 -24.80 2.64 1.11
C VAL A 10 -24.42 3.64 0.01
N LYS A 11 -24.40 4.94 0.34
CA LYS A 11 -23.99 6.01 -0.57
C LYS A 11 -22.69 6.65 -0.09
N THR A 12 -21.69 6.71 -0.96
CA THR A 12 -20.38 7.30 -0.67
C THR A 12 -19.96 8.26 -1.78
N ARG A 13 -19.26 9.34 -1.43
CA ARG A 13 -18.65 10.26 -2.39
C ARG A 13 -17.16 9.94 -2.54
N THR A 14 -16.68 9.93 -3.78
CA THR A 14 -15.27 9.74 -4.13
C THR A 14 -14.98 10.41 -5.47
N THR A 15 -13.72 10.41 -5.91
CA THR A 15 -13.34 10.91 -7.23
C THR A 15 -13.63 9.88 -8.31
N ALA A 16 -13.82 10.35 -9.56
CA ALA A 16 -14.03 9.48 -10.70
C ALA A 16 -12.86 8.51 -10.93
N GLN A 17 -11.63 8.99 -10.70
CA GLN A 17 -10.41 8.20 -10.84
C GLN A 17 -10.37 7.05 -9.82
N ILE A 18 -10.57 7.33 -8.53
CA ILE A 18 -10.58 6.29 -7.48
C ILE A 18 -11.64 5.23 -7.78
N LYS A 19 -12.82 5.64 -8.24
CA LYS A 19 -13.89 4.71 -8.62
C LYS A 19 -13.47 3.80 -9.79
N ALA A 20 -12.85 4.37 -10.82
CA ALA A 20 -12.40 3.62 -12.00
C ALA A 20 -11.30 2.62 -11.64
N ASP A 21 -10.30 3.07 -10.88
CA ASP A 21 -9.16 2.24 -10.47
C ASP A 21 -9.62 1.08 -9.57
N ALA A 22 -10.47 1.36 -8.59
CA ALA A 22 -11.04 0.32 -7.72
C ALA A 22 -11.87 -0.69 -8.52
N ALA A 23 -12.72 -0.23 -9.46
CA ALA A 23 -13.51 -1.12 -10.30
C ALA A 23 -12.63 -2.04 -11.16
N ALA A 24 -11.52 -1.52 -11.70
CA ALA A 24 -10.57 -2.31 -12.49
C ALA A 24 -9.88 -3.39 -11.65
N VAL A 25 -9.50 -3.08 -10.41
CA VAL A 25 -8.90 -4.06 -9.48
C VAL A 25 -9.86 -5.23 -9.24
N TYR A 26 -11.10 -4.93 -8.86
CA TYR A 26 -12.09 -5.95 -8.52
C TYR A 26 -12.61 -6.73 -9.73
N ALA A 27 -12.65 -6.10 -10.91
CA ALA A 27 -13.00 -6.78 -12.16
C ALA A 27 -12.04 -7.93 -12.50
N ARG A 28 -10.76 -7.85 -12.09
CA ARG A 28 -9.79 -8.95 -12.27
C ARG A 28 -10.19 -10.23 -11.54
N TRP A 29 -11.02 -10.10 -10.50
CA TRP A 29 -11.54 -11.23 -9.72
C TRP A 29 -13.00 -11.55 -10.06
N GLY A 30 -13.54 -10.94 -11.13
CA GLY A 30 -14.91 -11.17 -11.59
C GLY A 30 -15.99 -10.63 -10.65
N ILE A 31 -15.64 -9.70 -9.76
CA ILE A 31 -16.57 -9.12 -8.79
C ILE A 31 -16.84 -7.64 -9.06
N SER A 32 -18.08 -7.21 -8.87
CA SER A 32 -18.47 -5.80 -9.01
C SER A 32 -17.93 -4.98 -7.83
N LEU A 33 -17.82 -3.65 -8.01
CA LEU A 33 -17.45 -2.75 -6.92
C LEU A 33 -18.45 -2.83 -5.76
N SER A 34 -19.74 -3.01 -6.05
CA SER A 34 -20.78 -3.19 -5.03
C SER A 34 -20.61 -4.49 -4.24
N ASP A 35 -20.23 -5.59 -4.91
CA ASP A 35 -19.94 -6.85 -4.22
C ASP A 35 -18.67 -6.72 -3.37
N ALA A 36 -17.63 -6.06 -3.87
CA ALA A 36 -16.42 -5.79 -3.12
C ALA A 36 -16.71 -4.99 -1.83
N ILE A 37 -17.57 -3.97 -1.89
CA ILE A 37 -18.00 -3.20 -0.70
C ILE A 37 -18.73 -4.11 0.29
N ASN A 38 -19.63 -4.99 -0.17
CA ASN A 38 -20.34 -5.91 0.71
C ASN A 38 -19.39 -6.91 1.38
N ILE A 39 -18.43 -7.45 0.63
CA ILE A 39 -17.39 -8.35 1.15
C ILE A 39 -16.53 -7.63 2.19
N PHE A 40 -16.13 -6.39 1.91
CA PHE A 40 -15.37 -5.56 2.84
C PHE A 40 -16.13 -5.36 4.17
N LEU A 41 -17.42 -5.04 4.12
CA LEU A 41 -18.24 -4.87 5.33
C LEU A 41 -18.37 -6.18 6.12
N ALA A 42 -18.65 -7.30 5.44
CA ALA A 42 -18.74 -8.61 6.08
C ALA A 42 -17.42 -9.00 6.75
N LYS A 43 -16.28 -8.80 6.05
CA LYS A 43 -14.97 -9.12 6.60
C LYS A 43 -14.60 -8.21 7.77
N SER A 44 -14.97 -6.93 7.71
CA SER A 44 -14.74 -5.97 8.80
C SER A 44 -15.42 -6.42 10.11
N ILE A 45 -16.63 -6.98 10.01
CA ILE A 45 -17.35 -7.54 11.16
C ILE A 45 -16.62 -8.78 11.71
N GLU A 46 -16.19 -9.68 10.83
CA GLU A 46 -15.50 -10.92 11.22
C GLU A 46 -14.20 -10.67 11.97
N VAL A 47 -13.40 -9.69 11.52
CA VAL A 47 -12.11 -9.35 12.13
C VAL A 47 -12.22 -8.34 13.28
N GLY A 48 -13.40 -7.75 13.49
CA GLY A 48 -13.63 -6.72 14.51
C GLY A 48 -12.94 -5.38 14.20
N GLY A 49 -12.70 -5.07 12.92
CA GLY A 49 -11.89 -3.92 12.52
C GLY A 49 -11.71 -3.83 11.01
N LEU A 50 -10.63 -3.17 10.56
CA LEU A 50 -10.35 -3.03 9.14
C LEU A 50 -9.69 -4.30 8.58
N PRO A 51 -10.19 -4.85 7.46
CA PRO A 51 -9.71 -6.09 6.88
C PRO A 51 -8.44 -5.94 6.03
N PHE A 52 -7.75 -4.79 6.15
CA PHE A 52 -6.44 -4.54 5.55
C PHE A 52 -5.61 -3.69 6.50
N ASP A 53 -4.29 -3.81 6.36
CA ASP A 53 -3.34 -2.99 7.08
C ASP A 53 -3.29 -1.59 6.48
N MET A 54 -3.49 -0.54 7.29
CA MET A 54 -3.51 0.85 6.85
C MET A 54 -2.12 1.49 6.74
N ARG A 55 -1.05 0.72 6.97
CA ARG A 55 0.31 1.24 6.79
C ARG A 55 0.47 1.76 5.36
N PRO A 56 0.80 3.06 5.16
CA PRO A 56 1.23 3.51 3.84
C PRO A 56 2.40 2.60 3.44
N GLU A 57 2.36 2.05 2.23
CA GLU A 57 3.48 1.27 1.70
C GLU A 57 4.72 2.14 1.85
N THR A 58 5.55 1.79 2.84
CA THR A 58 6.82 2.46 3.03
C THR A 58 7.57 2.15 1.73
N PRO A 59 8.07 3.16 0.99
CA PRO A 59 8.80 2.86 -0.24
C PRO A 59 9.84 1.80 0.09
N ALA A 60 9.84 0.70 -0.66
CA ALA A 60 10.78 -0.39 -0.44
C ALA A 60 12.17 0.22 -0.30
N PHE A 61 12.95 -0.23 0.68
CA PHE A 61 14.30 0.28 0.95
C PHE A 61 15.18 0.28 -0.32
N ASP A 62 14.85 -0.61 -1.26
CA ASP A 62 15.37 -0.69 -2.64
C ASP A 62 15.37 0.65 -3.39
N GLY A 63 14.39 1.52 -3.15
CA GLY A 63 14.32 2.86 -3.76
C GLY A 63 15.26 3.89 -3.13
N LEU A 64 15.87 3.60 -1.97
CA LEU A 64 16.80 4.50 -1.28
C LEU A 64 18.24 4.36 -1.79
N GLU A 65 18.56 3.33 -2.59
CA GLU A 65 19.90 3.15 -3.17
C GLU A 65 20.36 4.39 -3.96
N ARG A 66 19.42 5.09 -4.63
CA ARG A 66 19.71 6.32 -5.37
C ARG A 66 20.20 7.48 -4.48
N TYR A 67 19.91 7.41 -3.19
CA TYR A 67 20.34 8.39 -2.19
C TYR A 67 21.48 7.86 -1.32
N ALA A 68 21.88 6.60 -1.47
CA ALA A 68 22.98 6.03 -0.72
C ALA A 68 24.30 6.63 -1.22
N TYR A 69 25.11 7.13 -0.28
CA TYR A 69 26.46 7.59 -0.57
C TYR A 69 27.34 6.40 -0.99
N ARG A 70 27.98 6.48 -2.16
CA ARG A 70 28.92 5.46 -2.64
C ARG A 70 30.35 5.94 -2.35
N PRO A 71 31.05 5.37 -1.36
CA PRO A 71 32.42 5.79 -1.05
C PRO A 71 33.37 5.45 -2.21
N SER A 72 34.35 6.32 -2.42
CA SER A 72 35.49 6.00 -3.29
C SER A 72 36.41 4.98 -2.62
N MET A 73 37.04 4.09 -3.37
CA MET A 73 38.01 3.13 -2.82
C MET A 73 39.44 3.65 -3.03
N ASP A 74 40.31 3.41 -2.05
CA ASP A 74 41.73 3.69 -2.18
C ASP A 74 42.51 2.56 -2.87
N ALA A 75 43.81 2.75 -3.07
CA ALA A 75 44.67 1.78 -3.75
C ALA A 75 44.74 0.40 -3.06
N ASN A 76 44.33 0.31 -1.79
CA ASN A 76 44.29 -0.92 -1.01
C ASN A 76 42.88 -1.53 -0.94
N GLY A 77 41.91 -0.95 -1.65
CA GLY A 77 40.51 -1.39 -1.66
C GLY A 77 39.71 -0.92 -0.44
N VAL A 78 40.22 0.03 0.34
CA VAL A 78 39.55 0.56 1.53
C VAL A 78 38.64 1.73 1.14
N ALA A 79 37.40 1.74 1.64
CA ALA A 79 36.46 2.82 1.41
C ALA A 79 36.93 4.13 2.08
N ARG A 80 37.01 5.21 1.31
CA ARG A 80 37.25 6.58 1.78
C ARG A 80 35.93 7.31 1.91
N LEU A 81 35.62 7.70 3.14
CA LEU A 81 34.47 8.55 3.48
C LEU A 81 34.86 10.04 3.37
N PRO A 82 33.88 10.94 3.21
CA PRO A 82 34.09 12.37 3.31
C PRO A 82 34.69 12.76 4.67
N GLY A 83 35.61 13.72 4.68
CA GLY A 83 36.26 14.17 5.92
C GLY A 83 35.32 14.90 6.89
N ASP A 84 34.18 15.38 6.42
CA ASP A 84 33.12 16.00 7.23
C ASP A 84 32.26 14.97 7.99
N TRP A 85 32.47 13.67 7.75
CA TRP A 85 31.82 12.56 8.48
C TRP A 85 32.76 11.91 9.50
N ASP A 86 33.97 12.44 9.63
CA ASP A 86 34.84 12.14 10.76
C ASP A 86 34.30 12.91 11.96
N ASP A 87 33.20 12.39 12.52
CA ASP A 87 32.62 12.83 13.80
C ASP A 87 33.60 12.38 14.90
N GLY A 88 34.76 13.04 14.94
CA GLY A 88 35.80 12.78 15.93
C GLY A 88 35.26 13.02 17.34
N GLU A 89 35.46 12.02 18.20
CA GLU A 89 35.33 12.16 19.65
C GLU A 89 36.58 12.82 20.26
#